data_AF-A0A961L8R3-F1
#
_entry.id   AF-A0A961L8R3-F1
#
_cell.length_a   1.000
_cell.length_b   1.000
_cell.length_c   1.000
_cell.angle_alpha   90.00
_cell.angle_beta   90.00
_cell.angle_gamma   90.00
#
_symmetry.space_group_name_H-M   'P 1'
#
loop_
_entity.id
_entity.type
_entity.pdbx_description
1 polymer ?
#
loop_
_entity_poly.entity_id
_entity_poly.type
_entity_poly.pdbx_seq_one_letter_code
_entity_poly.pdbx_strand_id
1 'polypeptide(L)'
;MASAAEQMAANLSWGTFGKAKDLQSRILYALGLLIVYRIGTYIPVPGIDAARLAQFFEQASQGLGGMLNMFTGGAVGRMAIFALGIMPYISSSIIVQLLTSMVPSLAALKKEGEQGRKKINQYTRYGTVFLA
;
A
#
# COMPACT_ATOMS: atom_id res chain seq x y z
N MET A 1 16.51 -28.00 -14.49
CA MET A 1 16.45 -27.44 -13.13
C MET A 1 15.07 -26.83 -12.97
N ALA A 2 14.18 -27.45 -12.17
CA ALA A 2 12.81 -26.97 -12.02
C ALA A 2 12.82 -25.57 -11.37
N SER A 3 12.05 -24.65 -11.93
CA SER A 3 11.97 -23.25 -11.48
C SER A 3 11.43 -23.18 -10.06
N ALA A 4 11.86 -22.20 -9.26
CA ALA A 4 11.33 -21.97 -7.91
C ALA A 4 9.79 -21.85 -7.89
N ALA A 5 9.19 -21.42 -9.00
CA ALA A 5 7.74 -21.40 -9.20
C ALA A 5 7.12 -22.82 -9.29
N GLU A 6 7.79 -23.77 -9.95
CA GLU A 6 7.34 -25.17 -10.04
C GLU A 6 7.49 -25.89 -8.70
N GLN A 7 8.53 -25.59 -7.92
CA GLN A 7 8.69 -26.13 -6.57
C GLN A 7 7.68 -25.54 -5.57
N MET A 8 7.27 -24.27 -5.74
CA MET A 8 6.15 -23.70 -4.96
C MET A 8 4.80 -24.31 -5.36
N ALA A 9 4.57 -24.53 -6.67
CA ALA A 9 3.38 -25.21 -7.18
C ALA A 9 3.30 -26.69 -6.76
N ALA A 10 4.44 -27.38 -6.68
CA ALA A 10 4.52 -28.77 -6.24
C ALA A 10 4.32 -28.94 -4.72
N ASN A 11 4.62 -27.92 -3.92
CA ASN A 11 4.38 -27.89 -2.47
C ASN A 11 3.06 -27.22 -2.06
N LEU A 12 2.27 -26.72 -3.02
CA LEU A 12 0.90 -26.28 -2.81
C LEU A 12 0.03 -27.52 -2.56
N SER A 13 0.02 -28.01 -1.31
CA SER A 13 -0.90 -29.07 -0.92
C SER A 13 -2.33 -28.50 -0.83
N TRP A 14 -3.02 -28.51 -1.97
CA TRP A 14 -4.43 -28.11 -2.09
C TRP A 14 -5.33 -28.85 -1.07
N GLY A 15 -4.94 -30.07 -0.67
CA GLY A 15 -5.60 -30.84 0.40
C GLY A 15 -5.38 -30.33 1.84
N THR A 16 -4.30 -29.60 2.13
CA THR A 16 -4.09 -28.93 3.43
C THR A 16 -4.80 -27.57 3.46
N PHE A 17 -4.84 -26.87 2.33
CA PHE A 17 -5.60 -25.63 2.16
C PHE A 17 -7.09 -25.78 2.51
N GLY A 18 -7.72 -26.89 2.10
CA GLY A 18 -9.12 -27.19 2.47
C GLY A 18 -9.34 -27.56 3.94
N LYS A 19 -8.30 -28.00 4.66
CA LYS A 19 -8.38 -28.33 6.10
C LYS A 19 -8.09 -27.12 6.99
N ALA A 20 -7.32 -26.15 6.50
CA ALA A 20 -6.98 -24.93 7.21
C ALA A 20 -8.08 -23.86 7.07
N LYS A 21 -9.22 -24.06 7.76
CA LYS A 21 -10.34 -23.09 7.78
C LYS A 21 -9.91 -21.68 8.24
N ASP A 22 -8.93 -21.55 9.12
CA ASP A 22 -8.37 -20.25 9.53
C ASP A 22 -7.67 -19.54 8.36
N LEU A 23 -6.86 -20.27 7.59
CA LEU A 23 -6.17 -19.70 6.43
C LEU A 23 -7.17 -19.25 5.35
N GLN A 24 -8.19 -20.06 5.06
CA GLN A 24 -9.25 -19.72 4.12
C GLN A 24 -10.01 -18.45 4.56
N SER A 25 -10.31 -18.33 5.85
CA SER A 25 -11.00 -17.16 6.41
C SER A 25 -10.17 -15.89 6.27
N ARG A 26 -8.85 -15.96 6.52
CA ARG A 26 -7.92 -14.82 6.35
C ARG A 26 -7.80 -14.39 4.89
N ILE A 27 -7.74 -15.35 3.96
CA ILE A 27 -7.69 -15.06 2.52
C ILE A 27 -8.99 -14.37 2.06
N LEU A 28 -10.15 -14.88 2.48
CA LEU A 28 -11.43 -14.26 2.17
C LEU A 28 -11.55 -12.84 2.76
N TYR A 29 -11.05 -12.64 3.98
CA TYR A 29 -11.01 -11.32 4.61
C TYR A 29 -10.11 -10.34 3.84
N ALA A 30 -8.91 -10.77 3.45
CA ALA A 30 -8.00 -9.96 2.64
C ALA A 30 -8.60 -9.61 1.27
N LEU A 31 -9.22 -10.58 0.59
CA LEU A 31 -9.92 -10.36 -0.67
C LEU A 31 -11.09 -9.37 -0.50
N GLY A 32 -11.87 -9.51 0.58
CA GLY A 32 -12.94 -8.57 0.90
C GLY A 32 -12.43 -7.13 1.07
N LEU A 33 -11.34 -6.95 1.82
CA LEU A 33 -10.67 -5.64 1.97
C LEU A 33 -10.20 -5.07 0.63
N LEU A 34 -9.62 -5.89 -0.25
CA LEU A 34 -9.19 -5.47 -1.58
C LEU A 34 -10.37 -5.05 -2.46
N ILE A 35 -11.51 -5.73 -2.37
CA ILE A 35 -12.74 -5.36 -3.09
C ILE A 35 -13.25 -4.00 -2.59
N VAL A 36 -13.30 -3.79 -1.28
CA VAL A 36 -13.72 -2.50 -0.69
C VAL A 36 -12.78 -1.38 -1.13
N TYR A 37 -11.46 -1.60 -1.09
CA TYR A 37 -10.47 -0.66 -1.62
C TYR A 37 -10.75 -0.36 -3.10
N ARG A 38 -11.01 -1.39 -3.90
CA ARG A 38 -11.28 -1.24 -5.33
C ARG A 38 -12.52 -0.39 -5.57
N ILE A 39 -13.62 -0.61 -4.84
CA ILE A 39 -14.83 0.23 -4.90
C ILE A 39 -14.51 1.68 -4.52
N GLY A 40 -13.71 1.89 -3.48
CA GLY A 40 -13.25 3.23 -3.07
C GLY A 40 -12.48 3.97 -4.16
N THR A 41 -11.71 3.28 -5.00
CA THR A 41 -11.01 3.89 -6.16
C THR A 41 -11.94 4.32 -7.30
N TYR A 42 -13.24 4.00 -7.24
CA TYR A 42 -14.23 4.45 -8.22
C TYR A 42 -15.04 5.67 -7.76
N ILE A 43 -14.88 6.12 -6.50
CA ILE A 43 -15.59 7.29 -5.97
C ILE A 43 -14.72 8.52 -6.22
N PRO A 44 -15.05 9.37 -7.22
CA PRO A 44 -14.28 10.58 -7.50
C PRO A 44 -14.47 11.62 -6.39
N VAL A 45 -13.45 12.41 -6.14
CA VAL A 45 -13.53 13.57 -5.23
C VAL A 45 -14.48 14.61 -5.85
N PRO A 46 -15.50 15.08 -5.11
CA PRO A 46 -16.43 16.09 -5.62
C PRO A 46 -15.71 17.42 -5.90
N GLY A 47 -16.00 18.04 -7.03
CA GLY A 47 -15.44 19.34 -7.41
C GLY A 47 -14.28 19.31 -8.41
N ILE A 48 -13.95 18.14 -8.97
CA ILE A 48 -12.87 18.01 -9.95
C ILE A 48 -13.39 17.45 -11.29
N ASP A 49 -13.01 18.12 -12.38
CA ASP A 49 -13.36 17.74 -13.75
C ASP A 49 -12.45 16.60 -14.25
N ALA A 50 -12.96 15.37 -14.17
CA ALA A 50 -12.27 14.17 -14.62
C ALA A 50 -11.87 14.23 -16.11
N ALA A 51 -12.60 14.98 -16.96
CA ALA A 51 -12.28 15.07 -18.39
C ALA A 51 -11.03 15.91 -18.65
N ARG A 52 -10.85 17.02 -17.93
CA ARG A 52 -9.64 17.87 -18.03
C ARG A 52 -8.40 17.17 -17.48
N LEU A 53 -8.55 16.40 -16.41
CA LEU A 53 -7.45 15.62 -15.84
C LEU A 53 -7.10 14.40 -16.66
N ALA A 54 -8.07 13.74 -17.28
CA ALA A 54 -7.79 12.67 -18.24
C ALA A 54 -6.90 13.21 -19.37
N GLN A 55 -7.22 14.39 -19.92
CA GLN A 55 -6.38 15.05 -20.95
C GLN A 55 -4.99 15.43 -20.43
N PHE A 56 -4.89 15.93 -19.19
CA PHE A 56 -3.60 16.24 -18.56
C PHE A 56 -2.75 14.98 -18.33
N PHE A 57 -3.37 13.89 -17.88
CA PHE A 57 -2.71 12.60 -17.72
C PHE A 57 -2.38 11.93 -19.04
N GLU A 58 -3.17 12.14 -20.10
CA GLU A 58 -2.87 11.62 -21.44
C GLU A 58 -1.59 12.29 -21.99
N GLN A 59 -1.45 13.61 -21.80
CA GLN A 59 -0.21 14.34 -22.10
C GLN A 59 0.96 13.95 -21.18
N ALA A 60 0.72 13.74 -19.88
CA ALA A 60 1.74 13.36 -18.90
C ALA A 60 2.06 11.86 -18.86
N SER A 61 1.29 11.02 -19.58
CA SER A 61 1.46 9.56 -19.63
C SER A 61 2.75 9.14 -20.35
N GLN A 62 3.39 10.08 -21.06
CA GLN A 62 4.73 9.90 -21.60
C GLN A 62 5.77 10.02 -20.47
N GLY A 63 5.91 8.97 -19.67
CA GLY A 63 6.97 8.85 -18.65
C GLY A 63 6.48 8.57 -17.22
N LEU A 64 7.04 9.30 -16.24
CA LEU A 64 6.84 9.07 -14.79
C LEU A 64 5.36 9.08 -14.35
N GLY A 65 4.47 9.77 -15.07
CA GLY A 65 3.04 9.78 -14.81
C GLY A 65 2.37 8.40 -14.92
N GLY A 66 2.82 7.55 -15.85
CA GLY A 66 2.32 6.18 -16.00
C GLY A 66 2.70 5.27 -14.83
N MET A 67 3.92 5.44 -14.30
CA MET A 67 4.40 4.71 -13.13
C MET A 67 3.60 5.08 -11.87
N LEU A 68 3.33 6.38 -11.67
CA LEU A 68 2.48 6.85 -10.57
C LEU A 68 1.05 6.27 -10.65
N ASN A 69 0.47 6.14 -11.84
CA ASN A 69 -0.86 5.54 -12.02
C ASN A 69 -0.88 4.03 -11.71
N MET A 70 0.21 3.31 -11.99
CA MET A 70 0.37 1.90 -11.62
C MET A 70 0.42 1.71 -10.11
N PHE A 71 1.21 2.52 -9.40
CA PHE A 71 1.32 2.44 -7.93
C PHE A 71 0.06 2.86 -7.18
N THR A 72 -0.79 3.66 -7.81
CA THR A 72 -2.08 4.11 -7.26
C THR A 72 -3.28 3.30 -7.78
N GLY A 73 -3.04 2.29 -8.61
CA GLY A 73 -4.07 1.36 -9.11
C GLY A 73 -5.10 1.99 -10.05
N GLY A 74 -4.74 3.08 -10.73
CA GLY A 74 -5.66 3.85 -11.58
C GLY A 74 -6.40 4.98 -10.85
N ALA A 75 -6.18 5.16 -9.55
CA ALA A 75 -6.90 6.13 -8.71
C ALA A 75 -6.51 7.58 -9.01
N VAL A 76 -5.27 7.82 -9.46
CA VAL A 76 -4.79 9.14 -9.89
C VAL A 76 -5.49 9.58 -11.19
N GLY A 77 -5.57 8.69 -12.19
CA GLY A 77 -6.26 8.99 -13.45
C GLY A 77 -7.78 9.18 -13.33
N ARG A 78 -8.38 8.78 -12.21
CA ARG A 78 -9.82 8.90 -11.92
C ARG A 78 -10.13 9.82 -10.74
N MET A 79 -9.11 10.44 -10.15
CA MET A 79 -9.22 11.32 -8.98
C MET A 79 -10.11 10.76 -7.87
N ALA A 80 -9.87 9.51 -7.51
CA ALA A 80 -10.61 8.87 -6.44
C ALA A 80 -10.27 9.46 -5.06
N ILE A 81 -11.15 9.30 -4.06
CA ILE A 81 -10.85 9.69 -2.66
C ILE A 81 -9.54 9.04 -2.17
N PHE A 82 -9.19 7.87 -2.70
CA PHE A 82 -7.90 7.19 -2.48
C PHE A 82 -6.87 7.46 -3.59
N ALA A 83 -6.84 8.65 -4.20
CA ALA A 83 -5.96 8.97 -5.34
C ALA A 83 -4.49 8.64 -5.06
N LEU A 84 -3.99 8.89 -3.85
CA LEU A 84 -2.61 8.54 -3.46
C LEU A 84 -2.49 7.14 -2.81
N GLY A 85 -3.61 6.46 -2.55
CA GLY A 85 -3.65 5.12 -1.98
C GLY A 85 -2.81 4.96 -0.71
N ILE A 86 -1.86 4.03 -0.75
CA ILE A 86 -0.92 3.74 0.35
C ILE A 86 0.39 4.55 0.27
N MET A 87 0.58 5.36 -0.78
CA MET A 87 1.84 6.10 -1.00
C MET A 87 2.23 7.03 0.15
N PRO A 88 1.32 7.81 0.77
CA PRO A 88 1.68 8.67 1.90
C PRO A 88 2.24 7.86 3.09
N TYR A 89 1.74 6.63 3.28
CA TYR A 89 2.23 5.73 4.32
C TYR A 89 3.62 5.19 4.00
N ILE A 90 3.86 4.78 2.76
CA ILE A 90 5.18 4.32 2.30
C ILE A 90 6.21 5.43 2.51
N SER A 91 5.91 6.63 2.01
CA SER A 91 6.79 7.80 2.17
C SER A 91 7.02 8.17 3.63
N SER A 92 5.97 8.20 4.46
CA SER A 92 6.13 8.44 5.90
C SER A 92 7.01 7.39 6.57
N SER A 93 6.89 6.12 6.17
CA SER A 93 7.69 5.05 6.77
C SER A 93 9.18 5.20 6.44
N ILE A 94 9.50 5.63 5.21
CA ILE A 94 10.87 5.91 4.78
C ILE A 94 11.43 7.08 5.56
N ILE A 95 10.66 8.17 5.69
CA ILE A 95 11.06 9.35 6.48
C ILE A 95 11.38 8.92 7.92
N VAL A 96 10.50 8.17 8.57
CA VAL A 96 10.71 7.72 9.96
C VAL A 96 11.89 6.75 10.06
N GLN A 97 12.10 5.88 9.08
CA GLN A 97 13.27 5.00 9.04
C GLN A 97 14.58 5.78 8.93
N LEU A 98 14.63 6.81 8.09
CA LEU A 98 15.77 7.72 7.95
C LEU A 98 15.99 8.55 9.21
N LEU A 99 14.93 9.08 9.81
CA LEU A 99 15.01 9.80 11.09
C LEU A 99 15.52 8.88 12.21
N THR A 100 15.15 7.60 12.19
CA THR A 100 15.62 6.63 13.19
C THR A 100 17.11 6.32 13.05
N SER A 101 17.71 6.43 11.87
CA SER A 101 19.16 6.26 11.70
C SER A 101 19.95 7.54 12.01
N MET A 102 19.36 8.70 11.79
CA MET A 102 20.01 10.00 12.02
C MET A 102 19.87 10.52 13.46
N VAL A 103 18.75 10.21 14.13
CA VAL A 103 18.43 10.74 15.47
C VAL A 103 18.67 9.67 16.54
N PRO A 104 19.62 9.87 17.47
CA PRO A 104 19.98 8.88 18.47
C PRO A 104 18.84 8.55 19.46
N SER A 105 17.93 9.48 19.75
CA SER A 105 16.76 9.23 20.59
C SER A 105 15.76 8.27 19.95
N LEU A 106 15.52 8.39 18.63
CA LEU A 106 14.69 7.46 17.88
C LEU A 106 15.37 6.09 17.72
N ALA A 107 16.68 6.08 17.53
CA ALA A 107 17.47 4.85 17.51
C ALA A 107 17.40 4.10 18.86
N ALA A 108 17.44 4.82 19.98
CA ALA A 108 17.25 4.25 21.31
C ALA A 108 15.84 3.69 21.47
N LEU A 109 14.81 4.42 21.02
CA LEU A 109 13.43 3.94 21.00
C LEU A 109 13.30 2.63 20.22
N LYS A 110 13.95 2.51 19.06
CA LYS A 110 13.95 1.27 18.27
C LYS A 110 14.60 0.09 19.02
N LYS A 111 15.54 0.36 19.92
CA LYS A 111 16.23 -0.63 20.76
C LYS A 111 15.42 -1.07 21.99
N GLU A 112 14.36 -0.35 22.38
CA GLU A 112 13.42 -0.72 23.46
C GLU A 112 12.53 -1.94 23.13
N GLY A 113 12.76 -2.60 21.98
CA GLY A 113 12.03 -3.82 21.59
C GLY A 113 10.63 -3.54 21.05
N GLU A 114 9.64 -4.33 21.49
CA GLU A 114 8.27 -4.25 20.94
C GLU A 114 7.57 -2.92 21.23
N GLN A 115 7.71 -2.36 22.43
CA GLN A 115 7.03 -1.10 22.79
C GLN A 115 7.57 0.08 21.97
N GLY A 116 8.89 0.14 21.80
CA GLY A 116 9.55 1.15 20.99
C GLY A 116 9.17 1.07 19.51
N ARG A 117 9.12 -0.15 18.95
CA ARG A 117 8.62 -0.38 17.58
C ARG A 117 7.16 0.06 17.42
N LYS A 118 6.30 -0.17 18.40
CA LYS A 118 4.91 0.31 18.38
C LYS A 118 4.82 1.83 18.36
N LYS A 119 5.63 2.54 19.16
CA LYS A 119 5.70 4.02 19.14
C LYS A 119 6.19 4.56 17.80
N ILE A 120 7.23 3.95 17.22
CA ILE A 120 7.72 4.33 15.88
C ILE A 120 6.62 4.13 14.82
N ASN A 121 5.89 3.02 14.88
CA ASN A 121 4.75 2.80 13.97
C ASN A 121 3.63 3.83 14.16
N GLN A 122 3.38 4.30 15.39
CA GLN A 122 2.44 5.40 15.63
C GLN A 122 2.93 6.70 15.00
N TYR A 123 4.21 7.05 15.13
CA TYR A 123 4.78 8.22 14.45
C TYR A 123 4.66 8.12 12.94
N THR A 124 4.90 6.94 12.35
CA THR A 124 4.66 6.72 10.91
C THR A 124 3.19 6.92 10.55
N ARG A 125 2.24 6.44 11.36
CA ARG A 125 0.81 6.65 11.10
C ARG A 125 0.41 8.12 11.19
N TYR A 126 0.92 8.86 12.18
CA TYR A 126 0.66 10.30 12.30
C TYR A 126 1.31 11.10 11.17
N GLY A 127 2.55 10.77 10.80
CA GLY A 127 3.23 11.36 9.65
C GLY A 127 2.50 11.11 8.34
N THR A 128 1.89 9.93 8.19
CA THR A 128 1.04 9.61 7.03
C THR A 128 -0.16 10.54 6.92
N VAL A 129 -0.86 10.80 8.04
CA VAL A 129 -2.03 11.70 8.05
C VAL A 129 -1.63 13.15 7.81
N PHE A 130 -0.43 13.56 8.23
CA PHE A 130 0.09 14.90 7.94
C PHE A 130 0.51 15.08 6.47
N LEU A 131 0.94 13.99 5.81
CA LEU A 131 1.36 13.99 4.41
C LEU A 131 0.21 13.83 3.41
N ALA A 132 -0.92 13.24 3.84
CA ALA A 132 -2.09 12.96 3.02
C ALA A 132 -3.09 14.12 3.06
#